data_AF-A0A6H0T922-F1
#
_entry.id   AF-A0A6H0T922-F1
#
_cell.length_a   1.000
_cell.length_b   1.000
_cell.length_c   1.000
_cell.angle_alpha   90.00
_cell.angle_beta   90.00
_cell.angle_gamma   90.00
#
_symmetry.space_group_name_H-M   'P 1'
#
loop_
_entity.id
_entity.type
_entity.pdbx_description
1 polymer ?
#
loop_
_entity_poly.entity_id
_entity_poly.type
_entity_poly.pdbx_seq_one_letter_code
_entity_poly.pdbx_strand_id
1 'polypeptide(L)'
;MILTEEKKQHILASLAKDYVPFSDVFHEICADTVSDMMMSGALKTEAGKQDRLLLRDLETAYFELVPQRYREVLPVIEQVLSLQNKYHQLRLHS
;
A
#
# COMPACT_ATOMS: atom_id res chain seq x y z
N MET A 1 -4.34 6.89 -5.86
CA MET A 1 -5.63 6.27 -6.22
C MET A 1 -6.58 6.50 -5.06
N ILE A 2 -7.75 7.07 -5.33
CA ILE A 2 -8.80 7.28 -4.32
C ILE A 2 -9.78 6.11 -4.45
N LEU A 3 -10.13 5.48 -3.33
CA LEU A 3 -11.10 4.38 -3.31
C LEU A 3 -12.54 4.93 -3.39
N THR A 4 -13.43 4.19 -4.04
CA THR A 4 -14.86 4.48 -3.98
C THR A 4 -15.41 4.16 -2.58
N GLU A 5 -16.49 4.82 -2.17
CA GLU A 5 -17.11 4.56 -0.86
C GLU A 5 -17.54 3.10 -0.69
N GLU A 6 -18.05 2.46 -1.76
CA GLU A 6 -18.36 1.03 -1.77
C GLU A 6 -17.13 0.16 -1.44
N LYS A 7 -15.99 0.44 -2.08
CA LYS A 7 -14.74 -0.30 -1.82
C LYS A 7 -14.24 -0.06 -0.40
N LYS A 8 -14.35 1.16 0.12
CA LYS A 8 -13.99 1.48 1.51
C LYS A 8 -14.84 0.68 2.49
N GLN A 9 -16.15 0.63 2.30
CA GLN A 9 -17.04 -0.16 3.16
C GLN A 9 -16.72 -1.66 3.09
N HIS A 10 -16.43 -2.18 1.89
CA HIS A 10 -16.04 -3.58 1.73
C HIS A 10 -14.74 -3.92 2.47
N ILE A 11 -13.72 -3.06 2.36
CA ILE A 11 -12.45 -3.21 3.09
C ILE A 11 -12.69 -3.20 4.60
N LEU A 12 -13.45 -2.22 5.10
CA LEU A 12 -13.75 -2.11 6.53
C LEU A 12 -14.54 -3.31 7.04
N ALA A 13 -15.48 -3.84 6.25
CA ALA A 13 -16.23 -5.04 6.60
C ALA A 13 -15.33 -6.29 6.65
N SER A 14 -14.38 -6.41 5.71
CA SER A 14 -13.38 -7.48 5.72
C SER A 14 -12.51 -7.42 6.97
N LEU A 15 -11.94 -6.24 7.25
CA LEU A 15 -11.08 -6.00 8.43
C LEU A 15 -11.82 -6.25 9.74
N ALA A 16 -13.10 -5.88 9.83
CA ALA A 16 -13.90 -6.11 11.02
C ALA A 16 -14.21 -7.61 11.26
N LYS A 17 -14.31 -8.40 10.19
CA LYS A 17 -14.61 -9.83 10.27
C LYS A 17 -13.37 -10.64 10.64
N ASP A 18 -12.30 -10.45 9.87
CA ASP A 18 -10.99 -11.04 10.08
C ASP A 18 -9.97 -10.22 9.29
N TYR A 19 -9.11 -9.52 10.01
CA TYR A 19 -8.12 -8.66 9.37
C TYR A 19 -6.91 -9.42 8.85
N VAL A 20 -6.68 -10.68 9.27
CA VAL A 20 -5.47 -11.43 8.91
C VAL A 20 -5.36 -11.63 7.39
N PRO A 21 -6.37 -12.17 6.68
CA PRO A 21 -6.25 -12.38 5.24
C PRO A 21 -6.04 -11.08 4.44
N PHE A 22 -6.69 -9.99 4.87
CA PHE A 22 -6.53 -8.71 4.20
C PHE A 22 -5.15 -8.07 4.52
N SER A 23 -4.59 -8.35 5.70
CA SER A 23 -3.24 -7.90 6.07
C SER A 23 -2.17 -8.63 5.27
N ASP A 24 -2.35 -9.92 4.99
CA ASP A 24 -1.47 -10.69 4.11
C ASP A 24 -1.44 -10.10 2.70
N VAL A 25 -2.62 -9.83 2.12
CA VAL A 25 -2.76 -9.18 0.81
C VAL A 25 -2.13 -7.79 0.81
N PHE A 26 -2.30 -7.02 1.89
CA PHE A 26 -1.70 -5.69 1.99
C PHE A 26 -0.16 -5.76 2.03
N HIS A 27 0.42 -6.74 2.74
CA HIS A 27 1.86 -6.98 2.76
C HIS A 27 2.38 -7.39 1.38
N GLU A 28 1.67 -8.27 0.67
CA GLU A 28 2.00 -8.66 -0.70
C GLU A 28 2.02 -7.44 -1.65
N ILE A 29 1.03 -6.55 -1.55
CA ILE A 29 0.99 -5.30 -2.34
C ILE A 29 2.22 -4.42 -2.05
N CYS A 30 2.65 -4.32 -0.80
CA CYS A 30 3.86 -3.57 -0.44
C CYS A 30 5.11 -4.21 -1.05
N ALA A 31 5.23 -5.54 -0.97
CA ALA A 31 6.35 -6.29 -1.54
C ALA A 31 6.40 -6.15 -3.08
N ASP A 32 5.27 -6.29 -3.77
CA ASP A 32 5.15 -6.11 -5.21
C ASP A 32 5.53 -4.69 -5.64
N THR A 33 5.10 -3.68 -4.87
CA THR A 33 5.48 -2.29 -5.14
C THR A 33 6.99 -2.10 -5.05
N VAL A 34 7.65 -2.67 -4.04
CA VAL A 34 9.12 -2.64 -3.92
C VAL A 34 9.79 -3.35 -5.09
N SER A 35 9.24 -4.49 -5.53
CA SER A 35 9.73 -5.21 -6.71
C SER A 35 9.65 -4.33 -7.97
N ASP A 36 8.52 -3.67 -8.20
CA ASP A 36 8.35 -2.74 -9.32
C ASP A 36 9.31 -1.55 -9.24
N MET A 37 9.59 -1.02 -8.05
CA MET A 37 10.61 0.03 -7.84
C MET A 37 12.02 -0.45 -8.17
N MET A 38 12.36 -1.69 -7.85
CA MET A 38 13.65 -2.29 -8.20
C MET A 38 13.77 -2.49 -9.72
N MET A 39 12.74 -3.07 -10.34
CA MET A 39 12.73 -3.37 -11.78
C MET A 39 12.77 -2.11 -12.64
N SER A 40 12.04 -1.07 -12.26
CA SER A 40 12.05 0.23 -12.95
C SER A 40 13.33 1.05 -12.71
N GLY A 41 14.24 0.60 -11.82
CA GLY A 41 15.44 1.33 -11.44
C GLY A 41 15.18 2.59 -10.60
N ALA A 42 13.93 2.80 -10.13
CA ALA A 42 13.54 3.99 -9.38
C ALA A 42 14.37 4.22 -8.12
N LEU A 43 14.83 3.14 -7.47
CA LEU A 43 15.68 3.20 -6.27
C LEU A 43 17.05 3.86 -6.49
N LYS A 44 17.45 4.11 -7.74
CA LYS A 44 18.65 4.89 -8.08
C LYS A 44 18.45 6.40 -7.91
N THR A 45 17.20 6.85 -7.88
CA THR A 45 16.83 8.26 -7.74
C THR A 45 16.50 8.60 -6.28
N GLU A 46 16.69 9.86 -5.89
CA GLU A 46 16.34 10.31 -4.54
C GLU A 46 14.83 10.21 -4.28
N ALA A 47 14.00 10.58 -5.26
CA ALA A 47 12.55 10.44 -5.17
C ALA A 47 12.12 8.99 -4.93
N GLY A 48 12.72 8.03 -5.65
CA GLY A 48 12.43 6.61 -5.43
C GLY A 48 12.86 6.10 -4.06
N LYS A 49 13.96 6.62 -3.49
CA LYS A 49 14.37 6.28 -2.12
C LYS A 49 13.39 6.86 -1.09
N GLN A 50 12.95 8.10 -1.27
CA GLN A 50 11.96 8.73 -0.39
C GLN A 50 10.62 7.97 -0.43
N ASP A 51 10.16 7.58 -1.61
CA ASP A 51 8.95 6.79 -1.75
C ASP A 51 9.09 5.38 -1.14
N ARG A 52 10.31 4.80 -1.13
CA ARG A 52 10.57 3.51 -0.46
C ARG A 52 10.45 3.63 1.06
N LEU A 53 10.96 4.74 1.60
CA LEU A 53 10.84 5.06 3.03
C LEU A 53 9.37 5.29 3.38
N LEU A 54 8.65 6.10 2.60
CA LEU A 54 7.23 6.32 2.77
C LEU A 54 6.44 5.00 2.75
N LEU A 55 6.70 4.11 1.79
CA LEU A 55 6.03 2.80 1.73
C LEU A 55 6.26 1.97 2.99
N ARG A 56 7.50 1.96 3.52
CA ARG A 56 7.82 1.25 4.78
C ARG A 56 7.07 1.86 5.97
N ASP A 57 7.00 3.18 6.04
CA ASP A 57 6.34 3.88 7.12
C ASP A 57 4.81 3.68 7.06
N LEU A 58 4.23 3.66 5.85
CA LEU A 58 2.83 3.30 5.61
C LEU A 58 2.53 1.84 5.98
N GLU A 59 3.42 0.91 5.63
CA GLU A 59 3.29 -0.50 5.99
C GLU A 59 3.27 -0.68 7.51
N THR A 60 4.19 -0.01 8.21
CA THR A 60 4.25 0.00 9.68
C THR A 60 2.95 0.58 10.27
N ALA A 61 2.52 1.74 9.78
CA ALA A 61 1.31 2.41 10.24
C ALA A 61 0.06 1.52 10.05
N TYR A 62 -0.03 0.79 8.93
CA TYR A 62 -1.12 -0.14 8.70
C TYR A 62 -1.20 -1.22 9.80
N PHE A 63 -0.09 -1.91 10.06
CA PHE A 63 -0.05 -2.99 11.06
C PHE A 63 -0.27 -2.50 12.50
N GLU A 64 0.07 -1.24 12.80
CA GLU A 64 -0.26 -0.61 14.08
C GLU A 64 -1.74 -0.26 14.21
N LEU A 65 -2.38 0.15 13.11
CA LEU A 65 -3.78 0.60 13.11
C LEU A 65 -4.75 -0.56 13.07
N VAL A 66 -4.50 -1.60 12.28
CA VAL A 66 -5.47 -2.67 12.04
C VAL A 66 -6.02 -3.35 13.31
N PRO A 67 -5.23 -3.69 14.34
CA PRO A 67 -5.75 -4.42 15.49
C PRO A 67 -6.72 -3.62 16.37
N GLN A 68 -6.64 -2.28 16.38
CA GLN A 68 -7.36 -1.42 17.34
C GLN A 68 -8.15 -0.29 16.70
N ARG A 69 -7.71 0.20 15.54
CA ARG A 69 -8.16 1.42 14.86
C ARG A 69 -8.33 1.18 13.36
N TYR A 70 -8.84 0.00 12.97
CA TYR A 70 -8.91 -0.43 11.57
C TYR A 70 -9.67 0.54 10.64
N ARG A 71 -10.55 1.40 11.16
CA ARG A 71 -11.23 2.44 10.37
C ARG A 71 -10.30 3.55 9.89
N GLU A 72 -9.21 3.79 10.61
CA GLU A 72 -8.20 4.80 10.29
C GLU A 72 -7.21 4.31 9.22
N VAL A 73 -7.30 3.06 8.76
CA VAL A 73 -6.32 2.48 7.80
C VAL A 73 -6.58 2.92 6.36
N LEU A 74 -7.79 3.41 6.04
CA LEU A 74 -8.17 3.71 4.64
C LEU A 74 -7.23 4.70 3.94
N PRO A 75 -6.80 5.82 4.57
CA PRO A 75 -5.83 6.72 3.96
C PRO A 75 -4.46 6.07 3.72
N VAL A 76 -4.08 5.10 4.56
CA VAL A 76 -2.84 4.33 4.41
C VAL A 76 -2.94 3.43 3.17
N ILE A 77 -4.06 2.70 3.04
CA ILE A 77 -4.33 1.84 1.88
C ILE A 77 -4.33 2.67 0.58
N GLU A 78 -5.00 3.82 0.56
CA GLU A 78 -5.04 4.68 -0.63
C GLU A 78 -3.66 5.18 -1.05
N GLN A 79 -2.80 5.52 -0.09
CA GLN A 79 -1.42 5.91 -0.37
C GLN A 79 -0.58 4.76 -0.91
N VAL A 80 -0.69 3.56 -0.33
CA VAL A 80 0.00 2.38 -0.84
C VAL A 80 -0.46 2.04 -2.27
N LEU A 81 -1.76 2.04 -2.55
CA LEU A 81 -2.29 1.82 -3.90
C LEU A 81 -1.87 2.92 -4.89
N SER A 82 -1.61 4.14 -4.40
CA SER A 82 -1.05 5.22 -5.22
C SER A 82 0.40 4.92 -5.62
N LEU A 83 1.22 4.48 -4.67
CA LEU A 83 2.62 4.10 -4.91
C LEU A 83 2.70 2.86 -5.82
N GLN A 84 1.87 1.85 -5.56
CA GLN A 84 1.77 0.66 -6.39
C GLN A 84 1.45 1.04 -7.83
N ASN A 85 0.40 1.83 -8.07
CA ASN A 85 0.04 2.26 -9.41
C ASN A 85 1.17 3.07 -10.07
N LYS A 86 1.81 3.99 -9.34
CA LYS A 86 2.95 4.77 -9.86
C LYS A 86 4.07 3.86 -10.37
N TYR A 87 4.50 2.88 -9.57
CA TYR A 87 5.65 2.05 -9.92
C TYR A 87 5.32 0.93 -10.89
N HIS A 88 4.09 0.41 -10.83
CA HIS A 88 3.59 -0.50 -11.86
C HIS A 88 3.62 0.17 -13.24
N GLN A 89 3.10 1.41 -13.34
CA GLN A 89 3.17 2.17 -14.59
C GLN A 89 4.61 2.45 -15.00
N LEU A 90 5.47 2.85 -14.06
CA LEU A 90 6.87 3.13 -14.37
C LEU A 90 7.59 1.89 -14.92
N ARG A 91 7.34 0.71 -14.35
CA ARG A 91 7.90 -0.57 -14.83
C ARG A 91 7.42 -0.93 -16.23
N LEU A 92 6.14 -0.71 -16.53
CA LEU A 92 5.59 -1.03 -17.85
C LEU A 92 6.14 -0.13 -18.97
N HIS A 93 6.61 1.08 -18.61
CA HIS A 93 7.10 2.08 -19.55
C HIS A 93 8.63 2.31 -19.47
N SER A 94 9.35 1.52 -18.67
CA SER A 94 10.81 1.58 -18.48
C SER A 94 11.58 0.69 -19.46
#